data_AF-A0A2M9KQH3-F1
#
_entry.id   AF-A0A2M9KQH3-F1
#
_cell.length_a   1.000
_cell.length_b   1.000
_cell.length_c   1.000
_cell.angle_alpha   90.00
_cell.angle_beta   90.00
_cell.angle_gamma   90.00
#
_symmetry.space_group_name_H-M   'P 1'
#
loop_
_entity.id
_entity.type
_entity.pdbx_description
1 polymer ?
#
loop_
_entity_poly.entity_id
_entity_poly.type
_entity_poly.pdbx_seq_one_letter_code
_entity_poly.pdbx_strand_id
1 'polypeptide(L)'
;MRIRATVTAACLAAVLAAGGCAPAADRYGLAFDSDRGSGDVELTACGVDDQLHWPAATVRITNHSATTSNYVVQVAFLDRAGRQVTEGVAAASTLAPAQDALEQAQGTADPGGPVSCRVVDIARYATP
;
A
#
# COMPACT_ATOMS: atom_id res chain seq x y z
N MET A 1 -10.46 10.40 45.23
CA MET A 1 -9.26 9.76 45.82
C MET A 1 -8.47 9.16 44.66
N ARG A 2 -7.31 9.75 44.34
CA ARG A 2 -6.47 9.41 43.17
C ARG A 2 -5.40 8.41 43.62
N ILE A 3 -5.28 7.25 42.97
CA ILE A 3 -4.15 6.35 43.20
C ILE A 3 -3.42 6.17 41.86
N ARG A 4 -2.25 6.81 41.79
CA ARG A 4 -1.22 6.61 40.77
C ARG A 4 -0.45 5.35 41.16
N ALA A 5 -0.26 4.42 40.23
CA ALA A 5 0.70 3.33 40.39
C ALA A 5 1.68 3.37 39.22
N THR A 6 2.78 4.08 39.45
CA THR A 6 4.01 4.00 38.67
C THR A 6 4.69 2.67 38.97
N VAL A 7 4.81 1.78 37.99
CA VAL A 7 5.66 0.58 38.12
C VAL A 7 6.97 0.83 37.40
N THR A 8 7.99 0.89 38.25
CA THR A 8 9.42 1.05 38.03
C THR A 8 10.00 0.05 37.04
N ALA A 9 10.85 0.57 36.16
CA ALA A 9 11.82 -0.20 35.39
C ALA A 9 12.79 -0.92 36.34
N ALA A 10 12.92 -2.24 36.16
CA ALA A 10 13.98 -3.04 36.76
C ALA A 10 14.74 -3.73 35.63
N CYS A 11 15.90 -3.18 35.27
CA CYS A 11 16.93 -3.88 34.51
C CYS A 11 17.59 -4.90 35.44
N LEU A 12 17.25 -6.19 35.29
CA LEU A 12 18.02 -7.30 35.83
C LEU A 12 18.77 -7.94 34.66
N ALA A 13 20.07 -7.67 34.60
CA ALA A 13 20.99 -8.33 33.69
C ALA A 13 21.32 -9.73 34.23
N ALA A 14 21.02 -10.76 33.45
CA ALA A 14 21.60 -12.10 33.58
C ALA A 14 22.01 -12.57 32.19
N VAL A 15 23.31 -12.84 32.04
CA VAL A 15 24.00 -13.24 30.81
C VAL A 15 24.02 -14.77 30.73
N LEU A 16 23.91 -15.31 29.49
CA LEU A 16 24.21 -16.68 29.01
C LEU A 16 23.01 -17.55 28.59
N ALA A 17 22.46 -17.25 27.42
CA ALA A 17 22.08 -18.26 26.43
C ALA A 17 22.10 -17.61 25.04
N ALA A 18 23.05 -18.02 24.20
CA ALA A 18 23.10 -17.64 22.79
C ALA A 18 21.88 -18.25 22.08
N GLY A 19 20.97 -17.39 21.64
CA GLY A 19 19.72 -17.79 20.99
C GLY A 19 18.71 -16.65 20.98
N GLY A 20 19.16 -15.45 20.65
CA GLY A 20 18.25 -14.31 20.47
C GLY A 20 17.34 -14.57 19.28
N CYS A 21 16.05 -14.79 19.54
CA CYS A 21 15.01 -14.47 18.57
C CYS A 21 15.01 -12.94 18.39
N ALA A 22 15.92 -12.45 17.57
CA ALA A 22 15.72 -11.18 16.90
C ALA A 22 14.50 -11.35 15.98
N PRO A 23 13.56 -10.39 15.93
CA PRO A 23 12.59 -10.39 14.84
C PRO A 23 13.38 -10.33 13.53
N ALA A 24 13.13 -11.29 12.64
CA ALA A 24 13.61 -11.27 11.28
C ALA A 24 12.86 -10.17 10.51
N ALA A 25 13.19 -8.92 10.80
CA ALA A 25 12.92 -7.81 9.90
C ALA A 25 14.17 -7.62 9.03
N ASP A 26 13.94 -7.48 7.72
CA ASP A 26 14.90 -7.12 6.68
C ASP A 26 15.95 -8.16 6.26
N ARG A 27 15.52 -9.10 5.40
CA ARG A 27 16.43 -9.75 4.44
C ARG A 27 16.00 -9.72 2.97
N TYR A 28 14.95 -8.98 2.65
CA TYR A 28 14.65 -8.62 1.26
C TYR A 28 14.59 -7.11 1.16
N GLY A 29 15.77 -6.47 1.29
CA GLY A 29 15.95 -5.07 0.92
C GLY A 29 15.92 -4.92 -0.59
N LEU A 30 14.76 -5.17 -1.21
CA LEU A 30 14.39 -4.44 -2.41
C LEU A 30 13.97 -3.07 -1.86
N ALA A 31 14.85 -2.10 -1.97
CA ALA A 31 14.50 -0.71 -1.72
C ALA A 31 13.47 -0.31 -2.79
N PHE A 32 12.19 -0.62 -2.53
CA PHE A 32 11.08 0.02 -3.19
C PHE A 32 11.15 1.46 -2.70
N ASP A 33 11.70 2.32 -3.54
CA ASP A 33 11.75 3.74 -3.27
C ASP A 33 10.32 4.26 -3.37
N SER A 34 9.58 4.13 -2.28
CA SER A 34 8.17 4.46 -2.13
C SER A 34 7.89 5.95 -2.36
N ASP A 35 8.94 6.79 -2.33
CA ASP A 35 8.85 8.21 -2.65
C ASP A 35 8.91 8.49 -4.16
N ARG A 36 9.49 7.58 -4.96
CA ARG A 36 9.76 7.83 -6.38
C ARG A 36 8.55 7.72 -7.31
N GLY A 37 7.46 7.08 -6.88
CA GLY A 37 6.26 6.85 -7.70
C GLY A 37 5.01 7.64 -7.29
N SER A 38 5.04 8.36 -6.16
CA SER A 38 3.87 9.09 -5.64
C SER A 38 3.31 10.16 -6.57
N GLY A 39 4.17 10.81 -7.37
CA GLY A 39 3.77 11.78 -8.39
C GLY A 39 3.33 11.17 -9.73
N ASP A 40 3.46 9.85 -9.90
CA ASP A 40 3.12 9.15 -11.15
C ASP A 40 1.68 8.63 -11.16
N VAL A 41 0.99 8.65 -10.02
CA VAL A 41 -0.27 7.91 -9.82
C VAL A 41 -1.40 8.84 -9.41
N GLU A 42 -2.53 8.71 -10.11
CA GLU A 42 -3.75 9.45 -9.81
C GLU A 42 -4.97 8.52 -9.81
N LEU A 43 -5.84 8.66 -8.80
CA LEU A 43 -7.14 8.00 -8.78
C LEU A 43 -8.15 8.86 -9.55
N THR A 44 -8.57 8.39 -10.72
CA THR A 44 -9.52 9.12 -11.59
C THR A 44 -10.98 8.72 -11.36
N ALA A 45 -11.20 7.53 -10.78
CA ALA A 45 -12.50 7.07 -10.32
C ALA A 45 -12.36 6.18 -9.09
N CYS A 46 -13.39 6.19 -8.24
CA CYS A 46 -13.49 5.35 -7.05
C CYS A 46 -14.97 5.11 -6.74
N GLY A 47 -15.36 3.86 -6.55
CA GLY A 47 -16.73 3.52 -6.23
C GLY A 47 -16.94 2.03 -6.01
N VAL A 48 -18.21 1.62 -5.98
CA VAL A 48 -18.60 0.22 -6.00
C VAL A 48 -19.00 -0.12 -7.44
N ASP A 49 -18.42 -1.18 -7.98
CA ASP A 49 -18.78 -1.71 -9.29
C ASP A 49 -20.22 -2.26 -9.25
N ASP A 50 -21.06 -1.81 -10.19
CA ASP A 50 -22.48 -2.16 -10.21
C ASP A 50 -22.76 -3.62 -10.59
N GLN A 51 -21.80 -4.31 -11.24
CA GLN A 51 -21.97 -5.69 -11.68
C GLN A 51 -21.53 -6.69 -10.62
N LEU A 52 -20.39 -6.42 -9.98
CA LEU A 52 -19.77 -7.30 -8.98
C LEU A 52 -20.17 -6.92 -7.54
N HIS A 53 -20.69 -5.70 -7.35
CA HIS A 53 -20.94 -5.10 -6.04
C HIS A 53 -19.67 -5.01 -5.16
N TRP A 54 -18.51 -4.98 -5.80
CA TRP A 54 -17.21 -4.88 -5.15
C TRP A 54 -16.58 -3.50 -5.38
N PRO A 55 -15.72 -3.02 -4.48
CA PRO A 55 -15.06 -1.73 -4.62
C PRO A 55 -14.07 -1.73 -5.80
N ALA A 56 -14.17 -0.73 -6.66
CA ALA A 56 -13.28 -0.55 -7.79
C ALA A 56 -12.71 0.87 -7.85
N ALA A 57 -11.48 0.99 -8.31
CA ALA A 57 -10.82 2.27 -8.55
C ALA A 57 -10.13 2.27 -9.92
N THR A 58 -10.27 3.35 -10.67
CA THR A 58 -9.48 3.60 -11.87
C THR A 58 -8.24 4.41 -11.50
N VAL A 59 -7.08 3.89 -11.87
CA VAL A 59 -5.77 4.44 -11.58
C VAL A 59 -5.14 4.89 -12.89
N ARG A 60 -4.87 6.19 -13.03
CA ARG A 60 -3.96 6.69 -14.06
C ARG A 60 -2.54 6.60 -13.55
N ILE A 61 -1.67 5.96 -14.33
CA ILE A 61 -0.24 5.83 -14.07
C ILE A 61 0.50 6.53 -15.20
N THR A 62 1.31 7.54 -14.89
CA THR A 62 2.14 8.28 -15.85
C THR A 62 3.61 8.06 -15.51
N ASN A 63 4.38 7.48 -16.43
CA ASN A 63 5.80 7.27 -16.17
C ASN A 63 6.61 8.56 -16.38
N HIS A 64 6.88 9.33 -15.33
CA HIS A 64 7.72 10.53 -15.41
C HIS A 64 9.24 10.24 -15.43
N SER A 65 9.65 8.96 -15.34
CA SER A 65 11.07 8.60 -15.44
C SER A 65 11.56 8.55 -16.89
N ALA A 66 12.87 8.64 -17.08
CA ALA A 66 13.51 8.53 -18.39
C ALA A 66 13.68 7.08 -18.89
N THR A 67 13.18 6.09 -18.14
CA THR A 67 13.35 4.66 -18.45
C THR A 67 12.00 3.96 -18.48
N THR A 68 11.81 3.04 -19.42
CA THR A 68 10.64 2.18 -19.44
C THR A 68 10.50 1.42 -18.12
N SER A 69 9.35 1.54 -17.47
CA SER A 69 9.16 1.04 -16.11
C SER A 69 7.88 0.23 -15.97
N ASN A 70 7.87 -0.65 -14.99
CA ASN A 70 6.67 -1.33 -14.53
C ASN A 70 6.21 -0.70 -13.21
N TYR A 71 4.91 -0.80 -12.96
CA TYR A 71 4.24 -0.23 -11.81
C TYR A 71 3.33 -1.26 -11.18
N VAL A 72 3.33 -1.30 -9.85
CA VAL A 72 2.32 -1.97 -9.03
C VAL A 72 1.80 -0.93 -8.05
N VAL A 73 0.50 -0.64 -8.12
CA VAL A 73 -0.18 0.34 -7.28
C VAL A 73 -1.18 -0.40 -6.41
N GLN A 74 -1.04 -0.28 -5.10
CA GLN A 74 -1.99 -0.83 -4.16
C GLN A 74 -2.95 0.26 -3.70
N VAL A 75 -4.25 -0.05 -3.72
CA VAL A 75 -5.33 0.86 -3.36
C VAL A 75 -6.16 0.23 -2.25
N ALA A 76 -6.28 0.93 -1.13
CA ALA A 76 -7.21 0.56 -0.07
C ALA A 76 -8.59 1.15 -0.32
N PHE A 77 -9.61 0.34 -0.10
CA PHE A 77 -11.01 0.74 -0.12
C PHE A 77 -11.53 0.84 1.31
N LEU A 78 -12.07 1.99 1.65
CA LEU A 78 -12.47 2.35 3.01
C LEU A 78 -13.98 2.56 3.09
N ASP A 79 -14.58 2.15 4.21
CA ASP A 79 -15.96 2.45 4.54
C ASP A 79 -16.16 3.93 4.93
N ARG A 80 -17.41 4.32 5.24
CA ARG A 80 -17.75 5.69 5.66
C ARG A 80 -17.08 6.13 6.96
N ALA A 81 -16.64 5.18 7.80
CA ALA A 81 -15.90 5.48 9.02
C ALA A 81 -14.38 5.58 8.78
N GLY A 82 -13.94 5.43 7.52
CA GLY A 82 -12.52 5.44 7.14
C GLY A 82 -11.79 4.14 7.46
N ARG A 83 -12.52 3.07 7.81
CA ARG A 83 -11.93 1.76 8.09
C ARG A 83 -11.72 1.02 6.79
N GLN A 84 -10.58 0.37 6.65
CA GLN A 84 -10.27 -0.43 5.48
C GLN A 84 -11.14 -1.69 5.43
N VAL A 85 -11.82 -1.88 4.30
CA VAL A 85 -12.67 -3.05 4.02
C VAL A 85 -11.86 -4.09 3.26
N THR A 86 -11.18 -3.65 2.20
CA THR A 86 -10.41 -4.51 1.30
C THR A 86 -9.36 -3.67 0.57
N GLU A 87 -8.51 -4.33 -0.22
CA GLU A 87 -7.52 -3.70 -1.09
C GLU A 87 -7.65 -4.27 -2.50
N GLY A 88 -7.22 -3.47 -3.48
CA GLY A 88 -7.05 -3.88 -4.86
C GLY A 88 -5.67 -3.49 -5.37
N VAL A 89 -5.26 -4.14 -6.45
CA VAL A 89 -3.98 -3.86 -7.12
C VAL A 89 -4.25 -3.48 -8.57
N ALA A 90 -3.66 -2.37 -9.00
CA ALA A 90 -3.54 -1.98 -10.39
C ALA A 90 -2.07 -2.13 -10.81
N ALA A 91 -1.82 -2.67 -12.01
CA ALA A 91 -0.45 -2.88 -12.48
C ALA A 91 -0.32 -2.51 -13.96
N ALA A 92 0.71 -1.72 -14.26
CA ALA A 92 1.08 -1.38 -15.63
C ALA A 92 2.47 -1.95 -15.93
N SER A 93 2.62 -2.60 -17.08
CA SER A 93 3.89 -3.18 -17.51
C SER A 93 4.45 -2.43 -18.71
N THR A 94 5.78 -2.35 -18.81
CA THR A 94 6.51 -1.79 -19.96
C THR A 94 6.07 -0.37 -20.33
N LEU A 95 5.75 0.46 -19.34
CA LEU A 95 5.27 1.82 -19.56
C LEU A 95 6.44 2.72 -19.98
N ALA A 96 6.43 3.20 -21.22
CA ALA A 96 7.51 4.03 -21.76
C ALA A 96 7.58 5.40 -21.04
N PRO A 97 8.70 6.13 -21.13
CA PRO A 97 8.81 7.50 -20.61
C PRO A 97 7.67 8.40 -21.13
N ALA A 98 7.09 9.18 -20.22
CA ALA A 98 5.94 10.08 -20.45
C ALA A 98 4.65 9.42 -20.96
N GLN A 99 4.56 8.08 -20.94
CA GLN A 99 3.35 7.36 -21.30
C GLN A 99 2.40 7.23 -20.11
N ASP A 100 1.11 7.30 -20.41
CA ASP A 100 0.01 7.01 -19.49
C ASP A 100 -0.51 5.58 -19.66
N ALA A 101 -0.93 4.96 -18.55
CA ALA A 101 -1.77 3.77 -18.50
C ALA A 101 -2.99 4.05 -17.62
N LEU A 102 -4.14 3.48 -17.99
CA LEU A 102 -5.36 3.48 -17.17
C LEU A 102 -5.65 2.06 -16.74
N GLU A 103 -5.49 1.80 -15.45
CA GLU A 103 -5.59 0.47 -14.86
C GLU A 103 -6.69 0.43 -13.82
N GLN A 104 -7.27 -0.76 -13.60
CA GLN A 104 -8.28 -0.98 -12.56
C GLN A 104 -7.67 -1.71 -11.37
N ALA A 105 -7.90 -1.16 -10.18
CA ALA A 105 -7.76 -1.87 -8.92
C ALA A 105 -9.14 -2.34 -8.47
N GLN A 106 -9.30 -3.64 -8.22
CA GLN A 106 -10.55 -4.26 -7.80
C GLN A 106 -10.36 -4.89 -6.42
N GLY A 107 -11.21 -4.51 -5.47
CA GLY A 107 -11.34 -5.18 -4.18
C GLY A 107 -12.17 -6.46 -4.30
N THR A 108 -12.11 -7.33 -3.30
CA THR A 108 -12.76 -8.66 -3.36
C THR A 108 -13.79 -8.90 -2.25
N ALA A 109 -14.27 -7.82 -1.63
CA ALA A 109 -15.25 -7.87 -0.56
C ALA A 109 -16.33 -6.80 -0.73
N ASP A 110 -17.58 -7.19 -0.54
CA ASP A 110 -18.71 -6.25 -0.51
C ASP A 110 -18.56 -5.26 0.66
N PRO A 111 -18.53 -3.94 0.40
CA PRO A 111 -18.38 -2.91 1.43
C PRO A 111 -19.67 -2.62 2.20
N GLY A 112 -20.82 -3.16 1.80
CA GLY A 112 -22.12 -2.89 2.39
C GLY A 112 -22.60 -1.44 2.20
N GLY A 113 -21.98 -0.69 1.29
CA GLY A 113 -22.29 0.71 1.03
C GLY A 113 -21.20 1.43 0.23
N PRO A 114 -21.30 2.76 0.08
CA PRO A 114 -20.31 3.55 -0.65
C PRO A 114 -18.92 3.47 -0.01
N VAL A 115 -17.89 3.54 -0.85
CA VAL A 115 -16.48 3.50 -0.45
C VAL A 115 -15.75 4.79 -0.75
N SER A 116 -14.63 5.01 -0.07
CA SER A 116 -13.57 5.93 -0.50
C SER A 116 -12.30 5.14 -0.80
N CYS A 117 -11.44 5.68 -1.66
CA CYS A 117 -10.22 5.01 -2.11
C CYS A 117 -9.00 5.81 -1.68
N ARG A 118 -7.91 5.09 -1.37
CA ARG A 118 -6.63 5.69 -1.03
C ARG A 118 -5.51 4.82 -1.61
N VAL A 119 -4.58 5.42 -2.35
CA VAL A 119 -3.34 4.74 -2.70
C VAL A 119 -2.54 4.50 -1.44
N VAL A 120 -2.15 3.25 -1.18
CA VAL A 120 -1.40 2.88 0.02
C VAL A 120 0.08 2.66 -0.27
N ASP A 121 0.40 2.13 -1.44
CA ASP A 121 1.78 1.89 -1.85
C ASP A 121 1.91 1.93 -3.37
N ILE A 122 3.10 2.30 -3.84
CA ILE A 122 3.47 2.37 -5.25
C ILE A 122 4.87 1.79 -5.39
N ALA A 123 4.97 0.66 -6.07
CA ALA A 123 6.24 0.09 -6.48
C ALA A 123 6.50 0.39 -7.96
N ARG A 124 7.59 1.11 -8.24
CA ARG A 124 8.12 1.33 -9.59
C ARG A 124 9.46 0.62 -9.76
N TYR A 125 9.63 -0.13 -10.84
CA TYR A 125 10.92 -0.74 -11.19
C TYR A 125 11.19 -0.63 -12.69
N ALA A 126 12.42 -0.24 -13.02
CA ALA A 126 12.87 -0.10 -14.40
C ALA A 126 12.90 -1.47 -15.09
N THR A 127 12.53 -1.48 -16.36
CA THR A 127 12.68 -2.65 -17.23
C THR A 127 14.05 -2.52 -17.93
N PRO A 128 14.91 -3.55 -17.89
CA PRO A 128 16.20 -3.53 -18.58
C PRO A 128 16.09 -3.33 -20.10
#